data_AF-A0A7J4FHN1-F1
#
_entry.id   AF-A0A7J4FHN1-F1
#
_cell.length_a   1.000
_cell.length_b   1.000
_cell.length_c   1.000
_cell.angle_alpha   90.00
_cell.angle_beta   90.00
_cell.angle_gamma   90.00
#
_symmetry.space_group_name_H-M   'P 1'
#
loop_
_entity.id
_entity.type
_entity.pdbx_description
1 polymer ?
#
loop_
_entity_poly.entity_id
_entity_poly.type
_entity_poly.pdbx_seq_one_letter_code
_entity_poly.pdbx_strand_id
1 'polypeptide(L)'
;MKLIVGSDFHGNEAMVERFIARAEEEHAEIMLICGDITNFGTLKEAIHLLYSFTRLRIPVLFVPGNCDPPSLLGVDLEGVRSLHGKTASYGEVSFLGIGGSPPTPFHTPFEIDEEQIMVELNRAAEGLIEDRKLILLSHAPPRDTRLDRTRFRLHVGSVSVRRFIDVPNL
;
A
#
# COMPACT_ATOMS: atom_id res chain seq x y z
N MET A 1 16.17 10.11 5.38
CA MET A 1 14.82 9.56 5.12
C MET A 1 14.64 8.30 5.92
N LYS A 2 13.95 8.41 7.05
CA LYS A 2 13.49 7.31 7.88
C LYS A 2 12.04 7.00 7.55
N LEU A 3 11.79 5.77 7.11
CA LEU A 3 10.45 5.30 6.76
C LEU A 3 9.96 4.38 7.89
N ILE A 4 8.66 4.46 8.18
CA ILE A 4 7.97 3.42 8.94
C ILE A 4 6.88 2.81 8.08
N VAL A 5 6.77 1.48 8.10
CA VAL A 5 5.90 0.72 7.21
C VAL A 5 4.98 -0.17 8.03
N GLY A 6 3.67 -0.09 7.74
CA GLY A 6 2.63 -0.88 8.40
C GLY A 6 1.66 -1.45 7.38
N SER A 7 0.94 -2.51 7.76
CA SER A 7 -0.09 -3.17 6.95
C SER A 7 -1.01 -3.95 7.90
N ASP A 8 -2.15 -4.43 7.39
CA ASP A 8 -2.99 -5.42 8.06
C ASP A 8 -3.45 -4.97 9.46
N PHE A 9 -3.86 -3.70 9.54
CA PHE A 9 -4.46 -3.16 10.76
C PHE A 9 -5.82 -3.78 11.03
N HIS A 10 -6.57 -4.14 9.98
CA HIS A 10 -7.85 -4.86 10.07
C HIS A 10 -8.84 -4.18 11.03
N GLY A 11 -8.85 -2.85 11.05
CA GLY A 11 -9.69 -2.04 11.95
C GLY A 11 -9.21 -1.96 13.41
N ASN A 12 -8.04 -2.49 13.73
CA ASN A 12 -7.51 -2.50 15.10
C ASN A 12 -6.93 -1.14 15.51
N GLU A 13 -7.77 -0.29 16.09
CA GLU A 13 -7.41 1.03 16.58
C GLU A 13 -6.23 1.00 17.59
N ALA A 14 -6.18 -0.01 18.46
CA ALA A 14 -5.08 -0.12 19.41
C ALA A 14 -3.73 -0.38 18.73
N MET A 15 -3.72 -1.12 17.61
CA MET A 15 -2.52 -1.31 16.79
C MET A 15 -2.16 -0.06 15.99
N VAL A 16 -3.16 0.68 15.50
CA VAL A 16 -2.95 2.01 14.89
C VAL A 16 -2.25 2.96 15.86
N GLU A 17 -2.74 3.06 17.10
CA GLU A 17 -2.13 3.92 18.13
C GLU A 17 -0.71 3.49 18.49
N ARG A 18 -0.46 2.18 18.62
CA ARG A 18 0.90 1.66 18.84
C ARG A 18 1.83 1.98 17.68
N PHE A 19 1.35 1.89 16.44
CA PHE A 19 2.13 2.20 15.25
C PHE A 19 2.47 3.69 15.18
N ILE A 20 1.51 4.56 15.51
CA ILE A 20 1.72 6.01 15.62
C ILE A 20 2.77 6.33 16.69
N ALA A 21 2.64 5.76 17.90
CA ALA A 21 3.61 5.96 18.97
C ALA A 21 5.01 5.50 18.55
N ARG A 22 5.09 4.34 17.87
CA ARG A 22 6.38 3.84 17.36
C ARG A 22 6.98 4.75 16.28
N ALA A 23 6.16 5.30 15.39
CA ALA A 23 6.61 6.25 14.38
C ALA A 23 7.19 7.53 15.01
N GLU A 24 6.58 8.01 16.09
CA GLU A 24 7.08 9.15 16.86
C GLU A 24 8.41 8.84 17.56
N GLU A 25 8.46 7.72 18.30
CA GLU A 25 9.67 7.24 19.00
C GLU A 25 10.85 7.05 18.05
N GLU A 26 10.58 6.55 16.84
CA GLU A 26 11.61 6.34 15.83
C GLU A 26 11.94 7.62 15.06
N HIS A 27 11.22 8.73 15.25
CA HIS A 27 11.37 9.93 14.41
C HIS A 27 11.23 9.62 12.91
N ALA A 28 10.16 8.89 12.56
CA ALA A 28 9.83 8.61 11.17
C ALA A 28 9.56 9.91 10.39
N GLU A 29 10.06 9.99 9.16
CA GLU A 29 9.87 11.15 8.28
C GLU A 29 8.70 10.95 7.30
N ILE A 30 8.38 9.70 6.95
CA ILE A 30 7.25 9.30 6.10
C ILE A 30 6.68 7.99 6.62
N MET A 31 5.36 7.87 6.60
CA MET A 31 4.61 6.66 6.95
C MET A 31 4.06 5.99 5.69
N LEU A 32 4.30 4.69 5.54
CA LEU A 32 3.78 3.85 4.46
C LEU A 32 2.78 2.83 5.00
N ILE A 33 1.59 2.76 4.41
CA ILE A 33 0.54 1.80 4.80
C ILE A 33 0.20 0.90 3.60
N CYS A 34 0.51 -0.40 3.69
CA CYS A 34 0.38 -1.37 2.59
C CYS A 34 -1.01 -2.02 2.49
N GLY A 35 -2.06 -1.36 2.97
CA GLY A 35 -3.43 -1.85 2.88
C GLY A 35 -3.93 -2.63 4.10
N ASP A 36 -5.13 -3.18 3.94
CA ASP A 36 -5.95 -3.80 4.97
C ASP A 36 -6.05 -2.89 6.21
N ILE A 37 -6.44 -1.64 5.95
CA ILE A 37 -6.70 -0.64 6.98
C ILE A 37 -7.91 -1.08 7.80
N THR A 38 -8.93 -1.58 7.11
CA THR A 38 -10.16 -2.15 7.67
C THR A 38 -10.23 -3.65 7.41
N ASN A 39 -11.17 -4.33 8.08
CA ASN A 39 -11.52 -5.72 7.81
C ASN A 39 -12.94 -5.78 7.28
N PHE A 40 -13.11 -5.60 5.96
CA PHE A 40 -14.41 -5.50 5.29
C PHE A 40 -15.25 -4.32 5.81
N GLY A 41 -14.58 -3.23 6.19
CA GLY A 41 -15.20 -2.05 6.73
C GLY A 41 -15.78 -1.12 5.67
N THR A 42 -16.50 -0.11 6.14
CA THR A 42 -17.05 0.99 5.34
C THR A 42 -15.98 2.04 5.04
N LEU A 43 -16.25 2.87 4.03
CA LEU A 43 -15.42 4.03 3.71
C LEU A 43 -15.23 4.96 4.93
N LYS A 44 -16.27 5.12 5.75
CA LYS A 44 -16.23 5.97 6.94
C LYS A 44 -15.25 5.44 7.98
N GLU A 45 -15.23 4.13 8.21
CA GLU A 45 -14.29 3.48 9.13
C GLU A 45 -12.85 3.58 8.61
N ALA A 46 -12.64 3.36 7.31
CA ALA A 46 -11.31 3.53 6.70
C ALA A 46 -10.80 4.98 6.85
N ILE A 47 -11.64 5.98 6.57
CA ILE A 47 -11.30 7.41 6.74
C ILE A 47 -10.99 7.71 8.20
N HIS A 48 -11.76 7.16 9.15
CA HIS A 48 -11.53 7.38 10.58
C HIS A 48 -10.13 6.90 10.99
N LEU A 49 -9.73 5.71 10.60
CA LEU A 49 -8.42 5.14 10.91
C LEU A 49 -7.29 5.91 10.20
N LEU A 50 -7.48 6.24 8.92
CA LEU A 50 -6.50 7.04 8.17
C LEU A 50 -6.28 8.42 8.79
N TYR A 51 -7.34 9.03 9.30
CA TYR A 51 -7.26 10.32 9.97
C TYR A 51 -6.39 10.26 11.22
N SER A 52 -6.40 9.16 11.98
CA SER A 52 -5.55 8.99 13.16
C SER A 52 -4.05 9.13 12.83
N PHE A 53 -3.60 8.66 11.67
CA PHE A 53 -2.20 8.76 11.25
C PHE A 53 -1.74 10.20 10.99
N THR A 54 -2.66 11.14 10.73
CA THR A 54 -2.32 12.57 10.48
C THR A 54 -1.74 13.28 11.70
N ARG A 55 -1.94 12.73 12.90
CA ARG A 55 -1.52 13.32 14.17
C ARG A 55 -0.02 13.62 14.25
N LEU A 56 0.80 12.83 13.56
CA LEU A 56 2.25 13.02 13.53
C LEU A 56 2.73 14.12 12.60
N ARG A 57 1.84 14.68 11.77
CA ARG A 57 2.14 15.75 10.79
C ARG A 57 3.30 15.42 9.84
N ILE A 58 3.50 14.13 9.58
CA ILE A 58 4.38 13.62 8.53
C ILE A 58 3.53 13.12 7.36
N PRO A 59 4.07 13.07 6.14
CA PRO A 59 3.37 12.46 5.01
C PRO A 59 3.00 11.01 5.28
N VAL A 60 1.74 10.67 5.05
CA VAL A 60 1.22 9.29 5.06
C VAL A 60 0.88 8.90 3.63
N LEU A 61 1.52 7.85 3.12
CA LEU A 61 1.27 7.29 1.81
C LEU A 61 0.66 5.90 2.01
N PHE A 62 -0.46 5.61 1.35
CA PHE A 62 -1.10 4.32 1.51
C PHE A 62 -1.58 3.73 0.19
N VAL A 63 -1.80 2.43 0.18
CA VAL A 63 -2.61 1.74 -0.82
C VAL A 63 -3.72 0.98 -0.08
N PRO A 64 -4.93 0.86 -0.63
CA PRO A 64 -5.95 -0.03 -0.05
C PRO A 64 -5.52 -1.49 -0.18
N GLY A 65 -5.89 -2.31 0.79
CA GLY A 65 -5.79 -3.77 0.69
C GLY A 65 -7.03 -4.39 0.06
N ASN A 66 -7.07 -5.71 0.00
CA ASN A 66 -8.22 -6.42 -0.57
C ASN A 66 -9.43 -6.44 0.39
N CYS A 67 -9.20 -6.29 1.70
CA CYS A 67 -10.26 -6.17 2.71
C CYS A 67 -10.83 -4.75 2.84
N ASP A 68 -10.21 -3.76 2.20
CA ASP A 68 -10.66 -2.37 2.20
C ASP A 68 -11.76 -2.13 1.14
N PRO A 69 -12.67 -1.16 1.35
CA PRO A 69 -13.70 -0.86 0.39
C PRO A 69 -13.11 -0.19 -0.87
N PRO A 70 -13.50 -0.60 -2.11
CA PRO A 70 -13.01 0.01 -3.35
C PRO A 70 -13.25 1.53 -3.46
N SER A 71 -14.22 2.06 -2.72
CA SER A 71 -14.46 3.51 -2.61
C SER A 71 -13.28 4.29 -2.01
N LEU A 72 -12.27 3.62 -1.45
CA LEU A 72 -11.07 4.25 -0.89
C LEU A 72 -10.07 4.71 -1.97
N LEU A 73 -10.17 4.23 -3.22
CA LEU A 73 -9.21 4.50 -4.31
C LEU A 73 -9.02 5.98 -4.64
N GLY A 74 -10.02 6.82 -4.37
CA GLY A 74 -10.01 8.26 -4.64
C GLY A 74 -9.94 9.13 -3.40
N VAL A 75 -9.69 8.57 -2.21
CA VAL A 75 -9.65 9.34 -0.97
C VAL A 75 -8.26 9.88 -0.73
N ASP A 76 -8.14 11.20 -0.80
CA ASP A 76 -7.01 11.95 -0.28
C ASP A 76 -7.51 12.81 0.89
N LEU A 77 -6.78 12.77 2.01
CA LEU A 77 -7.01 13.61 3.17
C LEU A 77 -5.81 14.55 3.32
N GLU A 78 -5.96 15.64 4.07
CA GLU A 78 -4.81 16.48 4.38
C GLU A 78 -3.72 15.65 5.10
N GLY A 79 -2.54 15.56 4.50
CA GLY A 79 -1.42 14.74 5.01
C GLY A 79 -1.48 13.24 4.69
N VAL A 80 -2.57 12.73 4.09
CA VAL A 80 -2.72 11.31 3.71
C VAL A 80 -3.03 11.18 2.22
N ARG A 81 -2.21 10.44 1.50
CA ARG A 81 -2.36 10.26 0.05
C ARG A 81 -2.47 8.79 -0.33
N SER A 82 -3.49 8.47 -1.13
CA SER A 82 -3.58 7.18 -1.80
C SER A 82 -2.60 7.12 -2.97
N LEU A 83 -1.78 6.07 -3.04
CA LEU A 83 -0.85 5.81 -4.14
C LEU A 83 -1.36 4.79 -5.14
N HIS A 84 -2.57 4.24 -4.99
CA HIS A 84 -3.08 3.26 -5.95
C HIS A 84 -3.10 3.84 -7.38
N GLY A 85 -2.30 3.26 -8.28
CA GLY A 85 -2.17 3.73 -9.67
C GLY A 85 -1.51 5.11 -9.80
N LYS A 86 -0.79 5.56 -8.77
CA LYS A 86 -0.18 6.89 -8.69
C LYS A 86 1.26 6.82 -8.18
N THR A 87 1.97 7.91 -8.38
CA THR A 87 3.34 8.12 -7.88
C THR A 87 3.40 9.39 -7.03
N ALA A 88 4.24 9.38 -5.99
CA ALA A 88 4.62 10.56 -5.23
C ALA A 88 6.13 10.58 -5.01
N SER A 89 6.75 11.75 -4.90
CA SER A 89 8.20 11.83 -4.69
C SER A 89 8.53 12.73 -3.52
N TYR A 90 9.50 12.30 -2.71
CA TYR A 90 10.05 13.04 -1.59
C TYR A 90 11.58 12.96 -1.67
N GLY A 91 12.24 14.10 -1.83
CA GLY A 91 13.68 14.13 -2.11
C GLY A 91 14.06 13.26 -3.32
N GLU A 92 15.01 12.36 -3.12
CA GLU A 92 15.59 11.47 -4.15
C GLU A 92 14.84 10.13 -4.28
N VAL A 93 13.67 10.01 -3.64
CA VAL A 93 12.88 8.77 -3.63
C VAL A 93 11.52 9.01 -4.28
N SER A 94 11.18 8.15 -5.24
CA SER A 94 9.87 8.04 -5.86
C SER A 94 9.13 6.83 -5.29
N PHE A 95 7.89 7.03 -4.88
CA PHE A 95 6.99 6.03 -4.35
C PHE A 95 5.91 5.76 -5.38
N LEU A 96 5.71 4.50 -5.74
CA LEU A 96 4.68 4.06 -6.67
C LEU A 96 3.76 3.09 -5.94
N GLY A 97 2.44 3.19 -6.12
CA GLY A 97 1.50 2.35 -5.37
C GLY A 97 0.61 1.45 -6.22
N ILE A 98 0.38 0.24 -5.72
CA ILE A 98 -0.69 -0.65 -6.19
C ILE A 98 -1.40 -1.31 -5.00
N GLY A 99 -2.71 -1.14 -4.96
CA GLY A 99 -3.58 -1.70 -3.91
C GLY A 99 -4.38 -2.89 -4.40
N GLY A 100 -5.19 -3.46 -3.50
CA GLY A 100 -6.00 -4.65 -3.77
C GLY A 100 -5.16 -5.91 -3.93
N SER A 101 -5.81 -7.01 -4.31
CA SER A 101 -5.14 -8.28 -4.58
C SER A 101 -5.59 -8.88 -5.90
N PRO A 102 -4.82 -9.83 -6.48
CA PRO A 102 -5.36 -10.75 -7.47
C PRO A 102 -6.63 -11.46 -6.95
N PRO A 103 -7.46 -12.02 -7.84
CA PRO A 103 -8.65 -12.76 -7.44
C PRO A 103 -8.32 -13.87 -6.43
N THR A 104 -9.09 -13.93 -5.35
CA THR A 104 -8.91 -14.92 -4.29
C THR A 104 -10.14 -15.82 -4.18
N PRO A 105 -10.03 -17.02 -3.57
CA PRO A 105 -11.20 -17.85 -3.27
C PRO A 105 -12.18 -17.21 -2.27
N PHE A 106 -11.79 -16.12 -1.60
CA PHE A 106 -12.58 -15.47 -0.56
C PHE A 106 -13.51 -14.37 -1.10
N HIS A 107 -13.33 -13.96 -2.37
CA HIS A 107 -14.10 -12.89 -3.00
C HIS A 107 -14.15 -11.61 -2.15
N THR A 108 -12.96 -11.15 -1.78
CA THR A 108 -12.78 -9.95 -0.95
C THR A 108 -13.19 -8.67 -1.69
N PRO A 109 -13.54 -7.59 -0.98
CA PRO A 109 -14.13 -6.39 -1.58
C PRO A 109 -13.31 -5.75 -2.70
N PHE A 110 -11.98 -5.79 -2.61
CA PHE A 110 -11.11 -5.15 -3.59
C PHE A 110 -10.09 -6.09 -4.23
N GLU A 111 -10.62 -6.94 -5.13
CA GLU A 111 -9.84 -7.81 -6.02
C GLU A 111 -9.73 -7.21 -7.43
N ILE A 112 -8.57 -7.36 -8.04
CA ILE A 112 -8.20 -6.80 -9.34
C ILE A 112 -7.50 -7.88 -10.15
N ASP A 113 -7.90 -8.05 -11.41
CA ASP A 113 -7.23 -9.00 -12.29
C ASP A 113 -5.76 -8.63 -12.54
N GLU A 114 -4.91 -9.63 -12.72
CA GLU A 114 -3.46 -9.44 -12.93
C GLU A 114 -3.15 -8.52 -14.12
N GLU A 115 -3.93 -8.59 -15.20
CA GLU A 115 -3.78 -7.70 -16.35
C GLU A 115 -4.02 -6.24 -15.95
N GLN A 116 -5.07 -5.98 -15.17
CA GLN A 116 -5.38 -4.64 -14.70
C GLN A 116 -4.35 -4.14 -13.67
N ILE A 117 -3.83 -5.02 -12.79
CA ILE A 117 -2.71 -4.70 -11.90
C ILE A 117 -1.51 -4.20 -12.71
N MET A 118 -1.15 -4.89 -13.80
CA MET A 118 -0.04 -4.47 -14.66
C MET A 118 -0.31 -3.14 -15.37
N VAL A 119 -1.54 -2.91 -15.83
CA VAL A 119 -1.95 -1.63 -16.45
C VAL A 119 -1.79 -0.47 -15.47
N GLU A 120 -2.28 -0.61 -14.23
CA GLU A 120 -2.17 0.45 -13.22
C GLU A 120 -0.72 0.69 -12.78
N LEU A 121 0.09 -0.37 -12.67
CA LEU A 121 1.53 -0.25 -12.40
C LEU A 121 2.25 0.54 -13.50
N ASN A 122 2.01 0.20 -14.77
CA ASN A 122 2.61 0.91 -15.90
C ASN A 122 2.17 2.36 -15.97
N ARG A 123 0.87 2.63 -15.76
CA ARG A 123 0.35 4.00 -15.68
C ARG A 123 1.03 4.80 -14.58
N ALA A 124 1.16 4.22 -13.38
CA ALA A 124 1.82 4.89 -12.27
C ALA A 124 3.32 5.16 -12.57
N ALA A 125 3.96 4.25 -13.30
CA ALA A 125 5.36 4.36 -13.70
C ALA A 125 5.64 5.54 -14.66
N GLU A 126 4.65 5.99 -15.44
CA GLU A 126 4.76 7.21 -16.26
C GLU A 126 5.06 8.47 -15.44
N GLY A 127 4.72 8.48 -14.15
CA GLY A 127 5.00 9.56 -13.22
C GLY A 127 6.36 9.48 -12.52
N LEU A 128 7.18 8.47 -12.82
CA LEU A 128 8.51 8.32 -12.23
C LEU A 128 9.47 9.38 -12.78
N ILE A 129 10.37 9.83 -11.91
CA ILE A 129 11.43 10.76 -12.27
C ILE A 129 12.71 9.94 -12.42
N GLU A 130 13.41 10.13 -13.54
CA GLU A 130 14.69 9.49 -13.82
C GLU A 130 15.71 9.75 -12.70
N ASP A 131 16.65 8.81 -12.52
CA ASP A 131 17.73 8.85 -11.52
C ASP A 131 17.30 8.92 -10.05
N ARG A 132 16.02 8.66 -9.74
CA ARG A 132 15.53 8.54 -8.35
C ARG A 132 15.41 7.08 -7.93
N LYS A 133 15.58 6.84 -6.62
CA LYS A 133 15.31 5.52 -6.05
C LYS A 133 13.81 5.25 -6.07
N LEU A 134 13.43 4.07 -6.55
CA LEU A 134 12.04 3.63 -6.55
C LEU A 134 11.71 2.80 -5.31
N ILE A 135 10.57 3.11 -4.68
CA ILE A 135 9.90 2.26 -3.69
C ILE A 135 8.51 1.91 -4.22
N LEU A 136 8.29 0.63 -4.49
CA LEU A 136 6.96 0.09 -4.79
C LEU A 136 6.22 -0.23 -3.49
N LEU A 137 5.08 0.43 -3.28
CA LEU A 137 4.12 0.15 -2.23
C LEU A 137 3.01 -0.74 -2.79
N SER A 138 3.10 -2.05 -2.54
CA SER A 138 2.11 -3.03 -3.00
C SER A 138 1.40 -3.67 -1.81
N HIS A 139 0.09 -3.88 -1.92
CA HIS A 139 -0.62 -4.72 -0.95
C HIS A 139 -0.33 -6.20 -1.22
N ALA A 140 -0.64 -6.68 -2.44
CA ALA A 140 -0.30 -8.04 -2.83
C ALA A 140 1.23 -8.19 -2.99
N PRO A 141 1.86 -9.14 -2.28
CA PRO A 141 3.30 -9.38 -2.42
C PRO A 141 3.63 -9.93 -3.82
N PRO A 142 4.88 -9.78 -4.30
CA PRO A 142 5.33 -10.43 -5.52
C PRO A 142 5.27 -11.95 -5.39
N ARG A 143 4.68 -12.61 -6.39
CA ARG A 143 4.57 -14.07 -6.45
C ARG A 143 5.92 -14.77 -6.47
N ASP A 144 5.95 -16.01 -5.97
CA ASP A 144 7.10 -16.91 -5.98
C ASP A 144 8.30 -16.34 -5.20
N THR A 145 8.02 -15.60 -4.13
CA THR A 145 9.02 -15.05 -3.22
C THR A 145 8.87 -15.65 -1.83
N ARG A 146 9.67 -15.20 -0.87
CA ARG A 146 9.46 -15.57 0.54
C ARG A 146 8.27 -14.84 1.14
N LEU A 147 7.82 -13.74 0.53
CA LEU A 147 6.82 -12.83 1.07
C LEU A 147 5.40 -13.31 0.79
N ASP A 148 5.18 -14.09 -0.26
CA ASP A 148 3.85 -14.55 -0.66
C ASP A 148 3.55 -16.00 -0.24
N ARG A 149 4.39 -16.59 0.60
CA ARG A 149 4.19 -17.93 1.12
C ARG A 149 3.26 -17.92 2.32
N THR A 150 2.12 -18.56 2.16
CA THR A 150 1.20 -18.86 3.26
C THR A 150 1.76 -19.91 4.21
N ARG A 151 1.10 -20.11 5.36
CA ARG A 151 1.41 -21.20 6.30
C ARG A 151 1.39 -22.59 5.66
N PHE A 152 0.62 -22.76 4.59
CA PHE A 152 0.53 -24.00 3.80
C PHE A 152 1.58 -24.09 2.67
N ARG A 153 2.55 -23.16 2.62
CA ARG A 153 3.57 -23.04 1.57
C ARG A 153 3.02 -22.79 0.16
N LEU A 154 1.76 -22.40 0.05
CA LEU A 154 1.17 -21.96 -1.20
C LEU A 154 1.56 -20.50 -1.45
N HIS A 155 1.90 -20.21 -2.70
CA HIS A 155 2.21 -18.88 -3.21
C HIS A 155 0.90 -18.17 -3.61
N VAL A 156 0.62 -17.03 -2.97
CA VAL A 156 -0.62 -16.24 -3.17
C VAL A 156 -0.35 -14.83 -3.68
N GLY A 157 0.89 -14.55 -4.09
CA GLY A 157 1.30 -13.23 -4.53
C GLY A 157 0.86 -12.92 -5.97
N SER A 158 1.01 -11.66 -6.34
CA SER A 158 0.72 -11.18 -7.69
C SER A 158 1.85 -11.49 -8.66
N VAL A 159 1.48 -12.12 -9.78
CA VAL A 159 2.36 -12.34 -10.94
C VAL A 159 2.75 -11.00 -11.55
N SER A 160 1.82 -10.05 -11.66
CA SER A 160 2.08 -8.74 -12.25
C SER A 160 3.01 -7.89 -11.40
N VAL A 161 2.83 -7.87 -10.07
CA VAL A 161 3.78 -7.22 -9.15
C VAL A 161 5.17 -7.84 -9.30
N ARG A 162 5.25 -9.19 -9.36
CA ARG A 162 6.53 -9.90 -9.57
C ARG A 162 7.20 -9.49 -10.89
N ARG A 163 6.44 -9.49 -11.98
CA ARG A 163 6.95 -9.12 -13.30
C ARG A 163 7.41 -7.67 -13.36
N PHE A 164 6.71 -6.77 -12.68
CA PHE A 164 7.06 -5.35 -12.64
C PHE A 164 8.41 -5.13 -11.94
N ILE A 165 8.66 -5.77 -10.80
CA ILE A 165 9.93 -5.61 -10.08
C ILE A 165 11.11 -6.35 -10.74
N ASP A 166 10.85 -7.33 -11.60
CA ASP A 166 11.87 -8.07 -12.34
C ASP A 166 12.37 -7.33 -13.59
N VAL A 167 11.73 -6.21 -13.98
CA VAL A 167 12.18 -5.42 -15.14
C VAL A 167 13.59 -4.89 -14.85
N PRO A 168 14.61 -5.31 -15.62
CA PRO A 168 15.93 -4.71 -15.49
C PRO A 168 15.80 -3.27 -15.97
N ASN A 169 16.13 -2.30 -15.12
CA ASN A 169 16.14 -0.84 -15.35
C ASN A 169 14.94 -0.02 -14.83
N LEU A 170 14.15 -0.54 -13.88
CA LEU A 170 13.42 0.32 -12.93
C LEU A 170 14.33 0.76 -11.77
#